data_AF-A0A1C6QPT5-F1
#
_entry.id   AF-A0A1C6QPT5-F1
#
_cell.length_a   1.000
_cell.length_b   1.000
_cell.length_c   1.000
_cell.angle_alpha   90.00
_cell.angle_beta   90.00
_cell.angle_gamma   90.00
#
_symmetry.space_group_name_H-M   'P 1'
#
loop_
_entity.id
_entity.type
_entity.pdbx_description
1 polymer ?
#
loop_
_entity_poly.entity_id
_entity_poly.type
_entity_poly.pdbx_seq_one_letter_code
_entity_poly.pdbx_strand_id
1 'polypeptide(L)'
;MVEPEYDAGGVRIRRMLRSLTRAGHVQVRDGQLVLKTSYGSEIDSAPVDEVRISGYGMQDSALATISGTRYVLRFGLGHRAGLLNAVRTARAKAAAERGVLGG
;
A
#
# COMPACT_ATOMS: atom_id res chain seq x y z
N MET A 1 4.34 -4.52 19.50
CA MET A 1 4.49 -4.84 18.05
C MET A 1 3.09 -5.10 17.52
N VAL A 2 2.58 -4.26 16.61
CA VAL A 2 1.33 -4.54 15.90
C VAL A 2 1.71 -5.31 14.65
N GLU A 3 1.16 -6.51 14.51
CA GLU A 3 1.36 -7.31 13.31
C GLU A 3 0.72 -6.57 12.11
N PRO A 4 1.45 -6.34 11.00
CA PRO A 4 0.89 -5.65 9.85
C PRO A 4 -0.18 -6.54 9.22
N GLU A 5 -1.33 -5.95 8.89
CA GLU A 5 -2.44 -6.61 8.17
C GLU A 5 -1.99 -7.14 6.81
N TYR A 6 -0.91 -6.58 6.26
CA TYR A 6 -0.25 -7.05 5.05
C TYR A 6 1.21 -6.61 5.02
N ASP A 7 2.09 -7.50 4.59
CA ASP A 7 3.47 -7.20 4.20
C ASP A 7 3.78 -7.89 2.88
N ALA A 8 4.29 -7.13 1.92
CA ALA A 8 4.87 -7.67 0.70
C ALA A 8 6.23 -7.05 0.43
N GLY A 9 7.26 -7.89 0.44
CA GLY A 9 8.62 -7.54 -0.01
C GLY A 9 8.83 -7.78 -1.51
N GLY A 10 10.00 -7.39 -2.01
CA GLY A 10 10.37 -7.60 -3.42
C GLY A 10 9.56 -6.74 -4.41
N VAL A 11 8.92 -5.68 -3.92
CA VAL A 11 8.06 -4.83 -4.73
C VAL A 11 8.89 -3.78 -5.45
N ARG A 12 8.78 -3.71 -6.77
CA ARG A 12 9.42 -2.64 -7.53
C ARG A 12 8.57 -1.38 -7.45
N ILE A 13 9.09 -0.35 -6.80
CA ILE A 13 8.42 0.92 -6.55
C ILE A 13 9.02 1.99 -7.47
N ARG A 14 8.16 2.60 -8.29
CA ARG A 14 8.52 3.70 -9.18
C ARG A 14 7.62 4.89 -8.90
N ARG A 15 8.18 6.09 -8.94
CA ARG A 15 7.43 7.35 -8.93
C ARG A 15 7.48 7.94 -10.34
N MET A 16 6.35 7.91 -11.06
CA MET A 16 6.29 8.26 -12.48
C MET A 16 7.36 7.48 -13.29
N LEU A 17 8.27 8.19 -13.98
CA LEU A 17 9.36 7.60 -14.75
C LEU A 17 10.57 7.19 -13.89
N ARG A 18 10.69 7.71 -12.66
CA ARG A 18 11.83 7.48 -11.76
C ARG A 18 11.65 6.20 -10.95
N SER A 19 12.61 5.28 -11.05
CA SER A 19 12.65 4.10 -10.17
C SER A 19 13.17 4.51 -8.79
N LEU A 20 12.47 4.13 -7.71
CA LEU A 20 12.91 4.40 -6.33
C LEU A 20 13.59 3.17 -5.72
N THR A 21 12.97 2.01 -5.85
CA THR A 21 13.53 0.73 -5.40
C THR A 21 13.05 -0.41 -6.29
N ARG A 22 13.84 -1.48 -6.38
CA ARG A 22 13.49 -2.70 -7.11
C ARG A 22 12.94 -3.80 -6.20
N ALA A 23 13.25 -3.74 -4.92
CA ALA A 23 12.86 -4.73 -3.92
C ALA A 23 12.35 -4.04 -2.65
N GLY A 24 11.50 -3.03 -2.82
CA GLY A 24 10.84 -2.35 -1.72
C GLY A 24 9.83 -3.23 -1.01
N HIS A 25 9.30 -2.68 0.08
CA HIS A 25 8.24 -3.30 0.86
C HIS A 25 6.97 -2.44 0.81
N VAL A 26 5.83 -3.10 0.75
CA VAL A 26 4.51 -2.49 0.87
C VAL A 26 3.84 -3.10 2.08
N GLN A 27 3.50 -2.27 3.05
CA GLN A 27 2.88 -2.70 4.29
C GLN A 27 1.53 -1.99 4.47
N VAL A 28 0.55 -2.72 4.98
CA VAL A 28 -0.68 -2.14 5.53
C VAL A 28 -0.68 -2.43 7.02
N ARG A 29 -0.72 -1.39 7.84
CA ARG A 29 -0.75 -1.50 9.29
C ARG A 29 -1.59 -0.38 9.87
N ASP A 30 -2.42 -0.69 10.85
CA ASP A 30 -3.17 0.31 11.62
C ASP A 30 -3.97 1.28 10.73
N GLY A 31 -4.60 0.78 9.66
CA GLY A 31 -5.33 1.64 8.73
C GLY A 31 -4.44 2.55 7.85
N GLN A 32 -3.14 2.30 7.77
CA GLN A 32 -2.20 3.06 6.96
C GLN A 32 -1.45 2.18 5.98
N LEU A 33 -1.24 2.69 4.76
CA LEU A 33 -0.37 2.09 3.77
C LEU A 33 1.01 2.75 3.86
N VAL A 34 2.05 1.93 3.97
CA VAL A 34 3.44 2.37 4.08
C VAL A 34 4.26 1.75 2.96
N LEU A 35 4.94 2.61 2.20
CA LEU A 35 5.93 2.21 1.21
C LEU A 35 7.32 2.33 1.81
N LYS A 36 8.14 1.29 1.66
CA LYS A 36 9.52 1.26 2.16
C LYS A 36 10.49 0.81 1.09
N THR A 37 11.75 1.23 1.23
CA THR A 37 12.87 0.67 0.48
C THR A 37 13.17 -0.75 0.96
N SER A 38 14.07 -1.45 0.27
CA SER A 38 14.55 -2.78 0.68
C SER A 38 15.24 -2.78 2.05
N TYR A 39 15.75 -1.62 2.48
CA TYR A 39 16.42 -1.45 3.77
C TYR A 39 15.44 -1.05 4.89
N GLY A 40 14.13 -0.97 4.59
CA GLY A 40 13.11 -0.57 5.56
C GLY A 40 12.96 0.94 5.76
N SER A 41 13.70 1.77 5.03
CA SER A 41 13.51 3.22 5.05
C SER A 41 12.16 3.58 4.44
N GLU A 42 11.39 4.42 5.12
CA GLU A 42 10.11 4.90 4.62
C GLU A 42 10.31 5.77 3.37
N ILE A 43 9.55 5.46 2.33
CA ILE A 43 9.47 6.25 1.10
C ILE A 43 8.31 7.24 1.24
N ASP A 44 7.14 6.71 1.60
CA ASP A 44 5.89 7.46 1.74
C ASP A 44 4.89 6.65 2.58
N SER A 45 3.98 7.33 3.26
CA SER A 45 2.92 6.71 4.04
C SER A 45 1.65 7.57 4.03
N ALA A 46 0.49 6.92 4.00
CA ALA A 46 -0.81 7.60 4.12
C ALA A 46 -1.89 6.67 4.67
N PRO A 47 -2.95 7.23 5.29
CA PRO A 47 -4.12 6.45 5.68
C PRO A 47 -4.77 5.81 4.44
N VAL A 48 -5.25 4.57 4.58
CA VAL A 48 -5.83 3.81 3.47
C VAL A 48 -7.06 4.48 2.84
N ASP A 49 -7.70 5.41 3.55
CA ASP A 49 -8.80 6.23 3.07
C ASP A 49 -8.36 7.24 1.99
N GLU A 50 -7.18 7.83 2.16
CA GLU A 50 -6.56 8.76 1.22
C GLU A 50 -5.78 8.05 0.09
N VAL A 51 -5.53 6.76 0.26
CA VAL A 51 -4.80 5.94 -0.72
C VAL A 51 -5.76 5.42 -1.78
N ARG A 52 -5.48 5.72 -3.06
CA ARG A 52 -6.22 5.15 -4.19
C ARG A 52 -5.37 4.12 -4.91
N ILE A 53 -5.84 2.87 -4.94
CA ILE A 53 -5.20 1.78 -5.70
C ILE A 53 -6.04 1.47 -6.94
N SER A 54 -5.40 1.46 -8.11
CA SER A 54 -5.98 1.02 -9.37
C SER A 54 -5.08 -0.01 -10.07
N GLY A 55 -5.65 -0.76 -11.03
CA GLY A 55 -4.87 -1.63 -11.90
C GLY A 55 -3.95 -0.82 -12.83
N TYR A 56 -2.78 -1.36 -13.14
CA TYR A 56 -1.83 -0.72 -14.06
C TYR A 56 -1.14 -1.76 -14.94
N GLY A 57 -1.48 -1.83 -16.22
CA GLY A 57 -0.88 -2.80 -17.14
C GLY A 57 -1.23 -4.25 -16.78
N MET A 58 -0.21 -5.06 -16.45
CA MET A 58 -0.34 -6.50 -16.15
C MET A 58 -0.93 -6.78 -14.75
N GLN A 59 -1.39 -8.02 -14.53
CA GLN A 59 -2.05 -8.44 -13.30
C GLN A 59 -1.17 -8.35 -12.04
N ASP A 60 0.15 -8.31 -12.21
CA ASP A 60 1.16 -8.14 -11.16
C ASP A 60 1.46 -6.67 -10.83
N SER A 61 0.80 -5.71 -11.48
CA SER A 61 1.13 -4.29 -11.38
C SER A 61 -0.07 -3.46 -10.89
N ALA A 62 0.19 -2.48 -10.04
CA ALA A 62 -0.81 -1.56 -9.50
C ALA A 62 -0.30 -0.12 -9.50
N LEU A 63 -1.22 0.82 -9.63
CA LEU A 63 -0.95 2.24 -9.42
C LEU A 63 -1.53 2.63 -8.06
N ALA A 64 -0.66 3.05 -7.14
CA ALA A 64 -1.03 3.59 -5.84
C ALA A 64 -0.88 5.11 -5.86
N THR A 65 -1.94 5.84 -5.55
CA THR A 65 -1.88 7.28 -5.32
C THR A 65 -1.93 7.51 -3.81
N ILE A 66 -0.87 8.09 -3.26
CA ILE A 66 -0.65 8.32 -1.83
C ILE A 66 -0.42 9.81 -1.67
N SER A 67 -1.28 10.50 -0.90
CA SER A 67 -1.18 11.96 -0.69
C SER A 67 -1.02 12.77 -1.99
N GLY A 68 -1.72 12.34 -3.05
CA GLY A 68 -1.63 12.93 -4.39
C GLY A 68 -0.43 12.49 -5.24
N THR A 69 0.55 11.78 -4.68
CA THR A 69 1.70 11.24 -5.40
C THR A 69 1.41 9.86 -5.98
N ARG A 70 1.67 9.69 -7.28
CA ARG A 70 1.45 8.42 -8.00
C ARG A 70 2.68 7.53 -7.99
N TYR A 71 2.51 6.33 -7.48
CA TYR A 71 3.49 5.26 -7.44
C TYR A 71 3.02 4.07 -8.28
N VAL A 72 3.91 3.56 -9.13
CA VAL A 72 3.71 2.28 -9.82
C VAL A 72 4.39 1.21 -8.98
N LEU A 73 3.58 0.26 -8.52
CA LEU A 73 3.99 -0.89 -7.73
C LEU A 73 3.91 -2.12 -8.63
N ARG A 74 5.03 -2.78 -8.86
CA ARG A 74 5.07 -4.08 -9.54
C ARG A 74 5.43 -5.15 -8.51
N PHE A 75 4.51 -6.08 -8.31
CA PHE A 75 4.62 -7.17 -7.37
C PHE A 75 5.15 -8.42 -8.06
N GLY A 76 5.63 -9.38 -7.26
CA GLY A 76 5.71 -10.78 -7.70
C GLY A 76 4.30 -11.36 -7.90
N LEU A 77 4.21 -12.49 -8.63
CA LEU A 77 2.95 -13.18 -8.92
C LEU A 77 2.08 -13.34 -7.66
N GLY A 78 0.80 -12.96 -7.74
CA GLY A 78 -0.21 -13.21 -6.69
C GLY A 78 -0.34 -12.15 -5.58
N HIS A 79 0.61 -11.25 -5.40
CA HIS A 79 0.59 -10.30 -4.27
C HIS A 79 -0.42 -9.14 -4.42
N ARG A 80 -0.78 -8.75 -5.65
CA ARG A 80 -1.69 -7.62 -5.90
C ARG A 80 -3.08 -7.83 -5.28
N ALA A 81 -3.62 -9.05 -5.38
CA ALA A 81 -4.93 -9.37 -4.82
C ALA A 81 -4.93 -9.26 -3.28
N GLY A 82 -3.86 -9.72 -2.64
CA GLY A 82 -3.65 -9.59 -1.19
C GLY A 82 -3.62 -8.13 -0.74
N LEU A 83 -2.91 -7.26 -1.48
CA LEU A 83 -2.87 -5.83 -1.16
C LEU A 83 -4.26 -5.17 -1.23
N LEU A 84 -5.02 -5.46 -2.28
CA LEU A 84 -6.37 -4.92 -2.45
C LEU A 84 -7.30 -5.39 -1.32
N ASN A 85 -7.21 -6.65 -0.92
CA ASN A 85 -7.98 -7.18 0.19
C ASN A 85 -7.58 -6.50 1.51
N ALA A 86 -6.28 -6.37 1.78
CA ALA A 86 -5.78 -5.73 2.99
C ALA A 86 -6.19 -4.26 3.10
N VAL A 87 -6.09 -3.49 2.01
CA VAL A 87 -6.56 -2.10 1.99
C VAL A 87 -8.07 -2.01 2.21
N ARG A 88 -8.84 -2.95 1.67
CA ARG A 88 -10.30 -3.02 1.89
C ARG A 88 -10.63 -3.33 3.36
N THR A 89 -9.96 -4.30 3.96
CA THR A 89 -10.14 -4.66 5.38
C THR A 89 -9.74 -3.49 6.28
N ALA A 90 -8.59 -2.89 6.04
CA ALA A 90 -8.10 -1.74 6.78
C ALA A 90 -9.07 -0.55 6.68
N ARG A 91 -9.67 -0.31 5.50
CA ARG A 91 -10.71 0.72 5.34
C ARG A 91 -11.97 0.40 6.13
N ALA A 92 -12.44 -0.84 6.07
CA ALA A 92 -13.62 -1.25 6.82
C ALA A 92 -13.39 -1.10 8.33
N LYS A 93 -12.20 -1.44 8.81
CA LYS A 93 -11.79 -1.25 10.21
C LYS A 93 -11.72 0.23 10.58
N ALA A 94 -11.05 1.06 9.78
CA ALA A 94 -10.96 2.51 10.01
C ALA A 94 -12.34 3.20 9.99
N ALA A 95 -13.25 2.75 9.13
CA ALA A 95 -14.63 3.25 9.11
C ALA A 95 -15.40 2.85 10.37
N ALA A 96 -15.24 1.61 10.85
CA ALA A 96 -15.84 1.16 12.10
C ALA A 96 -15.32 1.94 13.31
N GLU A 97 -14.00 2.16 13.40
CA GLU A 97 -13.37 2.95 14.46
C GLU A 97 -13.85 4.41 14.45
N ARG A 98 -14.04 5.01 13.26
CA ARG A 98 -14.64 6.34 13.12
C ARG A 98 -16.12 6.38 13.53
N GLY A 99 -16.88 5.33 13.22
CA GLY A 99 -18.29 5.22 13.60
C GLY A 99 -18.50 5.03 15.10
N VAL A 100 -17.55 4.39 15.79
CA VAL A 100 -17.58 4.16 17.24
C VAL A 100 -17.32 5.45 18.05
N LEU A 101 -16.65 6.45 17.47
CA LEU A 101 -16.40 7.75 18.13
C LEU A 101 -17.50 8.79 17.88
N GLY A 102 -18.56 8.44 17.13
CA GLY A 102 -19.64 9.35 16.75
C GLY A 102 -21.02 9.02 17.35
N GLY A 103 -21.07 8.20 18.42
CA GLY A 103 -22.30 7.81 19.12
C GLY A 103 -22.45 8.45 20.49
#